data_AF-A0A955I8K3-F1
#
_entry.id   AF-A0A955I8K3-F1
#
_cell.length_a   1.000
_cell.length_b   1.000
_cell.length_c   1.000
_cell.angle_alpha   90.00
_cell.angle_beta   90.00
_cell.angle_gamma   90.00
#
_symmetry.space_group_name_H-M   'P 1'
#
loop_
_entity.id
_entity.type
_entity.pdbx_description
1 polymer ?
#
loop_
_entity_poly.entity_id
_entity_poly.type
_entity_poly.pdbx_seq_one_letter_code
_entity_poly.pdbx_strand_id
1 'polypeptide(L)'
;MSNEVPYALVEGLDFTGKTTISKLLSQKSVNDGPIPGQYNHEFMDPTLQSGIQSVSIGELSPAYKEMYFKGLYALDKTSKNLPLNLVIQDRYFPSILYYGNIINGTPLPSQQEMQENFIMPKGILLFERSYDEVLTIAQSRKKLSRLEKAALESRDQYETMKQRYRELMFSLGCECVVVDTTNESIDDTLEECYGALFDSDLLLEDVRVADLQVSWEAKVYPSTAQRYVQDIEAERKVRPLIVHRMINQEDDSSVDLVEDGRHRAYAHHLIKLVSAKAFIRRVPMTADEFNQLSLTRLADFTFK
;
A
#
# COMPACT_ATOMS: atom_id res chain seq x y z
N MET A 1 9.65 14.90 -9.25
CA MET A 1 9.34 13.45 -9.42
C MET A 1 8.14 13.14 -8.52
N SER A 2 7.34 12.11 -8.80
CA SER A 2 6.06 11.90 -8.13
C SER A 2 6.24 11.69 -6.62
N ASN A 3 5.54 12.51 -5.81
CA ASN A 3 5.36 12.31 -4.37
C ASN A 3 4.45 11.10 -4.13
N GLU A 4 4.89 9.91 -4.55
CA GLU A 4 4.13 8.67 -4.40
C GLU A 4 4.08 8.26 -2.94
N VAL A 5 2.88 8.29 -2.39
CA VAL A 5 2.58 7.78 -1.06
C VAL A 5 2.77 6.27 -1.06
N PRO A 6 3.51 5.71 -0.10
CA PRO A 6 3.54 4.27 0.06
C PRO A 6 2.17 3.82 0.57
N TYR A 7 1.36 3.24 -0.32
CA TYR A 7 0.09 2.64 0.08
C TYR A 7 -0.04 1.20 -0.40
N ALA A 8 -0.54 0.35 0.50
CA ALA A 8 -0.98 -1.00 0.22
C ALA A 8 -2.49 -0.97 0.01
N LEU A 9 -2.94 -1.60 -1.07
CA LEU A 9 -4.35 -1.70 -1.39
C LEU A 9 -4.91 -3.02 -0.86
N VAL A 10 -5.97 -2.94 -0.07
CA VAL A 10 -6.74 -4.12 0.35
C VAL A 10 -8.04 -4.14 -0.43
N GLU A 11 -8.16 -5.13 -1.29
CA GLU A 11 -9.30 -5.31 -2.19
C GLU A 11 -9.97 -6.65 -1.96
N GLY A 12 -11.23 -6.75 -2.37
CA GLY A 12 -11.99 -7.99 -2.28
C GLY A 12 -13.48 -7.76 -2.51
N LEU A 13 -14.22 -8.82 -2.82
CA LEU A 13 -15.68 -8.75 -2.85
C LEU A 13 -16.23 -8.47 -1.43
N ASP A 14 -17.50 -8.11 -1.34
CA ASP A 14 -18.16 -7.90 -0.06
C ASP A 14 -18.16 -9.18 0.81
N PHE A 15 -18.22 -9.02 2.13
CA PHE A 15 -18.23 -10.10 3.13
C PHE A 15 -16.94 -10.92 3.30
N THR A 16 -15.82 -10.43 2.79
CA THR A 16 -14.49 -11.06 2.93
C THR A 16 -13.73 -10.68 4.21
N GLY A 17 -14.27 -9.79 5.05
CA GLY A 17 -13.61 -9.35 6.29
C GLY A 17 -12.53 -8.27 6.12
N LYS A 18 -12.26 -7.84 4.88
CA LYS A 18 -11.26 -6.83 4.52
C LYS A 18 -11.26 -5.57 5.41
N THR A 19 -12.42 -4.98 5.70
CA THR A 19 -12.52 -3.77 6.52
C THR A 19 -12.02 -3.98 7.96
N THR A 20 -12.34 -5.14 8.55
CA THR A 20 -11.88 -5.48 9.90
C THR A 20 -10.37 -5.72 9.90
N ILE A 21 -9.88 -6.53 8.96
CA ILE A 21 -8.46 -6.86 8.88
C ILE A 21 -7.62 -5.63 8.55
N SER A 22 -8.02 -4.76 7.61
CA SER A 22 -7.29 -3.53 7.28
C SER A 22 -7.11 -2.60 8.49
N LYS A 23 -8.12 -2.48 9.36
CA LYS A 23 -8.02 -1.69 10.61
C LYS A 23 -7.01 -2.32 11.57
N LEU A 24 -7.12 -3.61 11.82
CA LEU A 24 -6.22 -4.34 12.72
C LEU A 24 -4.78 -4.34 12.18
N LEU A 25 -4.62 -4.51 10.87
CA LEU A 25 -3.33 -4.46 10.18
C LEU A 25 -2.66 -3.10 10.32
N SER A 26 -3.44 -2.00 10.23
CA SER A 26 -2.88 -0.67 10.48
C SER A 26 -2.41 -0.51 11.93
N GLN A 27 -3.18 -1.03 12.90
CA GLN A 27 -2.82 -0.95 14.31
C GLN A 27 -1.58 -1.79 14.61
N LYS A 28 -1.53 -3.01 14.08
CA LYS A 28 -0.37 -3.90 14.18
C LYS A 28 0.87 -3.27 13.54
N SER A 29 0.75 -2.63 12.38
CA SER A 29 1.87 -1.94 11.74
C SER A 29 2.41 -0.75 12.56
N VAL A 30 1.55 -0.04 13.30
CA VAL A 30 2.00 1.03 14.22
C VAL A 30 2.79 0.47 15.38
N ASN A 31 2.39 -0.68 15.91
CA ASN A 31 3.02 -1.29 17.09
C ASN A 31 4.29 -2.08 16.75
N ASP A 32 4.23 -2.84 15.66
CA ASP A 32 5.22 -3.88 15.33
C ASP A 32 6.01 -3.55 14.06
N GLY A 33 5.49 -2.68 13.19
CA GLY A 33 5.99 -2.44 11.83
C GLY A 33 7.18 -1.48 11.75
N PRO A 34 8.00 -1.58 10.68
CA PRO A 34 9.11 -0.67 10.44
C PRO A 34 8.67 0.74 10.01
N ILE A 35 7.47 0.85 9.44
CA ILE A 35 6.83 2.11 9.05
C ILE A 35 5.46 2.15 9.73
N PRO A 36 5.13 3.19 10.50
CA PRO A 36 3.80 3.34 11.07
C PRO A 36 2.74 3.36 9.97
N GLY A 37 1.70 2.54 10.11
CA GLY A 37 0.59 2.50 9.16
C GLY A 37 -0.62 3.32 9.60
N GLN A 38 -1.45 3.67 8.64
CA GLN A 38 -2.74 4.33 8.84
C GLN A 38 -3.80 3.62 8.01
N TYR A 39 -4.96 3.39 8.61
CA TYR A 39 -6.12 2.86 7.90
C TYR A 39 -6.82 3.97 7.14
N ASN A 40 -7.02 3.78 5.85
CA ASN A 40 -7.87 4.62 5.03
C ASN A 40 -8.99 3.80 4.39
N HIS A 41 -10.18 4.39 4.34
CA HIS A 41 -11.37 3.83 3.70
C HIS A 41 -12.12 4.85 2.85
N GLU A 42 -11.60 6.09 2.81
CA GLU A 42 -12.14 7.18 2.04
C GLU A 42 -11.28 7.36 0.79
N PHE A 43 -11.91 7.63 -0.34
CA PHE A 43 -11.19 8.09 -1.53
C PHE A 43 -10.52 9.42 -1.14
N MET A 44 -9.19 9.45 -1.16
CA MET A 44 -8.31 10.44 -0.53
C MET A 44 -8.85 11.90 -0.48
N ASP A 45 -9.37 12.33 0.68
CA ASP A 45 -9.23 13.64 1.38
C ASP A 45 -10.20 13.69 2.60
N PRO A 46 -9.71 13.78 3.85
CA PRO A 46 -10.54 13.85 5.06
C PRO A 46 -11.45 15.10 5.16
N THR A 47 -11.18 16.18 4.43
CA THR A 47 -12.00 17.41 4.47
C THR A 47 -13.35 17.28 3.76
N LEU A 48 -13.56 16.20 3.01
CA LEU A 48 -14.75 15.97 2.20
C LEU A 48 -15.87 15.17 2.90
N GLN A 49 -15.68 14.75 4.16
CA GLN A 49 -16.66 13.98 4.94
C GLN A 49 -18.02 14.71 5.13
N SER A 50 -18.08 16.03 4.96
CA SER A 50 -19.25 16.83 5.33
C SER A 50 -20.32 17.03 4.25
N GLY A 51 -20.05 16.68 2.98
CA GLY A 51 -20.93 17.07 1.86
C GLY A 51 -21.62 15.94 1.08
N ILE A 52 -21.16 14.70 1.18
CA ILE A 52 -21.54 13.63 0.24
C ILE A 52 -22.06 12.40 1.00
N GLN A 53 -23.09 12.59 1.82
CA GLN A 53 -23.91 11.52 2.36
C GLN A 53 -25.37 11.83 2.03
N SER A 54 -25.93 11.26 0.95
CA SER A 54 -27.39 11.02 0.80
C SER A 54 -27.88 10.63 -0.59
N VAL A 55 -27.07 10.61 -1.66
CA VAL A 55 -27.59 10.25 -2.99
C VAL A 55 -27.42 8.75 -3.26
N SER A 56 -28.55 8.05 -3.43
CA SER A 56 -28.57 6.66 -3.90
C SER A 56 -28.01 6.62 -5.33
N ILE A 57 -26.74 6.24 -5.48
CA ILE A 57 -26.03 6.15 -6.77
C ILE A 57 -26.83 5.33 -7.80
N GLY A 58 -27.62 4.35 -7.34
CA GLY A 58 -28.48 3.53 -8.20
C GLY A 58 -29.49 4.33 -9.02
N GLU A 59 -29.97 5.46 -8.52
CA GLU A 59 -31.02 6.31 -9.11
C GLU A 59 -30.48 7.37 -10.07
N LEU A 60 -29.15 7.55 -10.12
CA LEU A 60 -28.51 8.48 -11.05
C LEU A 60 -28.60 7.97 -12.49
N SER A 61 -28.78 8.90 -13.43
CA SER A 61 -28.68 8.57 -14.86
C SER A 61 -27.25 8.15 -15.22
N PRO A 62 -27.04 7.37 -16.30
CA PRO A 62 -25.70 6.94 -16.71
C PRO A 62 -24.69 8.09 -16.85
N ALA A 63 -25.10 9.22 -17.43
CA ALA A 63 -24.26 10.41 -17.56
C ALA A 63 -23.88 11.03 -16.20
N TYR A 64 -24.78 11.03 -15.22
CA TYR A 64 -24.51 11.50 -13.87
C TYR A 64 -23.66 10.51 -13.05
N LYS A 65 -23.84 9.21 -13.27
CA LYS A 65 -22.96 8.17 -12.70
C LYS A 65 -21.54 8.35 -13.23
N GLU A 66 -21.39 8.55 -14.53
CA GLU A 66 -20.11 8.82 -15.16
C GLU A 66 -19.47 10.12 -14.63
N MET A 67 -20.24 11.22 -14.52
CA MET A 67 -19.75 12.45 -13.89
C MET A 67 -19.41 12.29 -12.41
N TYR A 68 -20.15 11.47 -11.65
CA TYR A 68 -19.88 11.19 -10.24
C TYR A 68 -18.57 10.43 -10.08
N PHE A 69 -18.36 9.36 -10.86
CA PHE A 69 -17.11 8.60 -10.85
C PHE A 69 -15.93 9.43 -11.39
N LYS A 70 -16.13 10.27 -12.42
CA LYS A 70 -15.15 11.24 -12.89
C LYS A 70 -14.88 12.38 -11.88
N GLY A 71 -15.85 12.72 -11.05
CA GLY A 71 -15.73 13.71 -9.97
C GLY A 71 -14.88 13.19 -8.81
N LEU A 72 -15.12 11.93 -8.40
CA LEU A 72 -14.22 11.22 -7.47
C LEU A 72 -12.78 11.16 -8.02
N TYR A 73 -12.62 11.00 -9.33
CA TYR A 73 -11.33 11.05 -10.05
C TYR A 73 -10.66 12.44 -10.04
N ALA A 74 -11.40 13.52 -10.31
CA ALA A 74 -10.83 14.87 -10.34
C ALA A 74 -10.33 15.34 -8.97
N LEU A 75 -10.84 14.74 -7.89
CA LEU A 75 -10.50 15.05 -6.50
C LEU A 75 -9.26 14.30 -5.99
N ASP A 76 -8.78 13.27 -6.71
CA ASP A 76 -7.55 12.51 -6.40
C ASP A 76 -6.26 13.34 -6.64
N LYS A 77 -6.38 14.49 -7.34
CA LYS A 77 -5.25 15.41 -7.66
C LYS A 77 -4.75 16.25 -6.48
N THR A 78 -5.23 16.02 -5.26
CA THR A 78 -4.78 16.72 -4.04
C THR A 78 -3.64 16.01 -3.30
N SER A 79 -2.95 15.07 -3.94
CA SER A 79 -1.77 14.32 -3.44
C SER A 79 -0.55 15.14 -3.01
N LYS A 80 -0.65 16.48 -2.92
CA LYS A 80 0.44 17.35 -2.49
C LYS A 80 0.73 17.34 -0.98
N ASN A 81 -0.13 16.75 -0.14
CA ASN A 81 0.04 16.78 1.33
C ASN A 81 -0.36 15.45 2.02
N LEU A 82 -0.09 14.30 1.40
CA LEU A 82 -0.46 13.03 2.01
C LEU A 82 0.49 12.64 3.16
N PRO A 83 -0.01 12.00 4.22
CA PRO A 83 0.80 11.70 5.41
C PRO A 83 1.90 10.68 5.09
N LEU A 84 3.04 10.83 5.77
CA LEU A 84 4.31 10.09 5.58
C LEU A 84 4.28 8.61 6.01
N ASN A 85 3.10 8.14 6.40
CA ASN A 85 2.85 6.81 6.93
C ASN A 85 2.44 5.86 5.80
N LEU A 86 2.66 4.56 6.01
CA LEU A 86 2.08 3.55 5.12
C LEU A 86 0.55 3.67 5.16
N VAL A 87 -0.10 3.88 4.03
CA VAL A 87 -1.57 3.84 3.97
C VAL A 87 -2.01 2.42 3.68
N ILE A 88 -2.86 1.86 4.53
CA ILE A 88 -3.62 0.64 4.25
C ILE A 88 -4.99 1.06 3.76
N GLN A 89 -5.19 0.96 2.44
CA GLN A 89 -6.36 1.44 1.74
C GLN A 89 -7.40 0.33 1.59
N ASP A 90 -8.56 0.42 2.25
CA ASP A 90 -9.71 -0.46 2.03
C ASP A 90 -10.53 0.04 0.83
N ARG A 91 -10.44 -0.69 -0.29
CA ARG A 91 -10.97 -0.33 -1.62
C ARG A 91 -10.35 0.94 -2.21
N TYR A 92 -10.18 0.96 -3.53
CA TYR A 92 -9.80 2.17 -4.25
C TYR A 92 -10.46 2.21 -5.63
N PHE A 93 -9.81 2.85 -6.59
CA PHE A 93 -10.29 2.96 -7.97
C PHE A 93 -10.64 1.61 -8.64
N PRO A 94 -9.94 0.49 -8.41
CA PRO A 94 -10.31 -0.79 -9.02
C PRO A 94 -11.72 -1.26 -8.62
N SER A 95 -12.14 -1.05 -7.36
CA SER A 95 -13.53 -1.25 -6.93
C SER A 95 -14.51 -0.41 -7.76
N ILE A 96 -14.20 0.86 -8.01
CA ILE A 96 -15.06 1.76 -8.80
C ILE A 96 -15.23 1.22 -10.23
N LEU A 97 -14.12 0.85 -10.88
CA LEU A 97 -14.17 0.29 -12.23
C LEU A 97 -15.06 -0.95 -12.29
N TYR A 98 -14.85 -1.88 -11.38
CA TYR A 98 -15.55 -3.14 -11.38
C TYR A 98 -17.05 -3.00 -11.13
N TYR A 99 -17.42 -2.37 -10.02
CA TYR A 99 -18.82 -2.20 -9.65
C TYR A 99 -19.52 -1.19 -10.57
N GLY A 100 -18.80 -0.19 -11.07
CA GLY A 100 -19.28 0.75 -12.09
C GLY A 100 -19.67 0.03 -13.37
N ASN A 101 -18.82 -0.87 -13.89
CA ASN A 101 -19.12 -1.67 -15.07
C ASN A 101 -20.34 -2.58 -14.86
N ILE A 102 -20.49 -3.19 -13.68
CA ILE A 102 -21.67 -4.00 -13.34
C ILE A 102 -22.94 -3.15 -13.30
N ILE A 103 -22.90 -1.96 -12.70
CA ILE A 103 -24.06 -1.07 -12.58
C ILE A 103 -24.44 -0.45 -13.94
N ASN A 104 -23.45 -0.06 -14.74
CA ASN A 104 -23.67 0.68 -15.98
C ASN A 104 -23.95 -0.22 -17.19
N GLY A 105 -23.63 -1.51 -17.10
CA GLY A 105 -23.80 -2.48 -18.19
C GLY A 105 -22.91 -2.22 -19.42
N THR A 106 -22.08 -1.18 -19.37
CA THR A 106 -21.11 -0.79 -20.39
C THR A 106 -19.80 -0.42 -19.70
N PRO A 107 -18.64 -0.70 -20.32
CA PRO A 107 -17.35 -0.28 -19.79
C PRO A 107 -17.36 1.24 -19.56
N LEU A 108 -16.91 1.68 -18.38
CA LEU A 108 -16.55 3.09 -18.19
C LEU A 108 -15.46 3.48 -19.23
N PRO A 109 -15.36 4.77 -19.63
CA PRO A 109 -14.33 5.25 -20.57
C PRO A 109 -12.92 4.73 -20.22
N SER A 110 -12.01 4.62 -21.19
CA SER A 110 -10.91 3.65 -21.17
C SER A 110 -10.08 3.59 -19.87
N GLN A 111 -9.81 2.38 -19.39
CA GLN A 111 -8.84 2.08 -18.31
C GLN A 111 -7.46 2.72 -18.54
N GLN A 112 -7.09 2.95 -19.80
CA GLN A 112 -5.80 3.49 -20.23
C GLN A 112 -5.59 4.96 -19.85
N GLU A 113 -6.53 5.87 -20.18
CA GLU A 113 -6.46 7.28 -19.75
C GLU A 113 -6.42 7.42 -18.22
N MET A 114 -6.95 6.41 -17.55
CA MET A 114 -7.14 6.37 -16.12
C MET A 114 -5.89 5.86 -15.39
N GLN A 115 -5.24 4.80 -15.86
CA GLN A 115 -3.95 4.30 -15.31
C GLN A 115 -2.86 5.39 -15.26
N GLU A 116 -2.84 6.33 -16.21
CA GLU A 116 -1.84 7.41 -16.25
C GLU A 116 -2.00 8.45 -15.12
N ASN A 117 -3.15 8.47 -14.43
CA ASN A 117 -3.50 9.50 -13.47
C ASN A 117 -3.68 9.00 -12.03
N PHE A 118 -3.68 7.69 -11.79
CA PHE A 118 -3.80 7.13 -10.43
C PHE A 118 -2.44 6.92 -9.78
N ILE A 119 -2.39 7.14 -8.47
CA ILE A 119 -1.27 6.64 -7.68
C ILE A 119 -1.39 5.12 -7.67
N MET A 120 -0.36 4.43 -8.15
CA MET A 120 -0.34 2.97 -8.13
C MET A 120 -0.02 2.46 -6.72
N PRO A 121 -0.73 1.44 -6.21
CA PRO A 121 -0.38 0.84 -4.94
C PRO A 121 0.99 0.17 -5.04
N LYS A 122 1.72 0.12 -3.93
CA LYS A 122 2.97 -0.67 -3.85
C LYS A 122 2.69 -2.17 -3.98
N GLY A 123 1.56 -2.60 -3.46
CA GLY A 123 0.98 -3.90 -3.78
C GLY A 123 -0.43 -4.05 -3.26
N ILE A 124 -1.03 -5.19 -3.59
CA ILE A 124 -2.43 -5.49 -3.39
C ILE A 124 -2.58 -6.74 -2.54
N LEU A 125 -3.35 -6.67 -1.47
CA LEU A 125 -3.91 -7.82 -0.78
C LEU A 125 -5.32 -8.05 -1.31
N LEU A 126 -5.51 -9.10 -2.10
CA LEU A 126 -6.80 -9.48 -2.66
C LEU A 126 -7.46 -10.54 -1.77
N PHE A 127 -8.44 -10.11 -1.00
CA PHE A 127 -9.21 -10.96 -0.11
C PHE A 127 -10.25 -11.75 -0.89
N GLU A 128 -10.23 -13.06 -0.70
CA GLU A 128 -11.20 -13.98 -1.21
C GLU A 128 -11.85 -14.79 -0.09
N ARG A 129 -13.06 -15.29 -0.34
CA ARG A 129 -13.79 -16.13 0.59
C ARG A 129 -14.70 -17.07 -0.19
N SER A 130 -15.00 -18.23 0.37
CA SER A 130 -15.95 -19.17 -0.22
C SER A 130 -17.37 -18.61 -0.26
N TYR A 131 -18.13 -19.02 -1.28
CA TYR A 131 -19.55 -18.68 -1.43
C TYR A 131 -20.37 -19.02 -0.17
N ASP A 132 -20.14 -20.20 0.44
CA ASP A 132 -20.96 -20.69 1.55
C ASP A 132 -20.83 -19.81 2.80
N GLU A 133 -19.62 -19.31 3.09
CA GLU A 133 -19.41 -18.38 4.20
C GLU A 133 -19.94 -16.99 3.92
N VAL A 134 -19.71 -16.47 2.71
CA VAL A 134 -20.26 -15.18 2.29
C VAL A 134 -21.78 -15.20 2.39
N LEU A 135 -22.43 -16.29 1.97
CA LEU A 135 -23.87 -16.49 2.10
C LEU A 135 -24.31 -16.53 3.57
N THR A 136 -23.60 -17.26 4.43
CA THR A 136 -23.87 -17.35 5.87
C THR A 136 -23.78 -15.97 6.54
N ILE A 137 -22.73 -15.20 6.24
CA ILE A 137 -22.56 -13.83 6.76
C ILE A 137 -23.65 -12.91 6.23
N ALA A 138 -23.97 -13.00 4.93
CA ALA A 138 -24.99 -12.17 4.30
C ALA A 138 -26.38 -12.42 4.91
N GLN A 139 -26.72 -13.66 5.24
CA GLN A 139 -27.99 -14.03 5.90
C GLN A 139 -28.12 -13.42 7.30
N SER A 140 -27.02 -13.13 7.98
CA SER A 140 -27.04 -12.43 9.28
C SER A 140 -27.43 -10.95 9.17
N ARG A 141 -27.38 -10.36 7.96
CA ARG A 141 -27.72 -8.95 7.73
C ARG A 141 -29.19 -8.78 7.35
N LYS A 142 -29.86 -7.79 7.97
CA LYS A 142 -31.28 -7.48 7.72
C LYS A 142 -31.59 -6.98 6.29
N LYS A 143 -30.63 -6.38 5.60
CA LYS A 143 -30.81 -5.81 4.26
C LYS A 143 -29.52 -5.89 3.47
N LEU A 144 -29.61 -6.52 2.30
CA LEU A 144 -28.54 -6.57 1.29
C LEU A 144 -28.77 -5.52 0.21
N SER A 145 -27.67 -4.95 -0.30
CA SER A 145 -27.63 -4.07 -1.46
C SER A 145 -28.01 -4.84 -2.74
N ARG A 146 -28.31 -4.11 -3.83
CA ARG A 146 -28.63 -4.75 -5.12
C ARG A 146 -27.44 -5.56 -5.67
N LEU A 147 -26.22 -5.05 -5.50
CA LEU A 147 -25.00 -5.72 -5.95
C LEU A 147 -24.69 -6.96 -5.11
N GLU A 148 -24.85 -6.87 -3.78
CA GLU A 148 -24.70 -8.02 -2.88
C GLU A 148 -25.70 -9.13 -3.23
N LYS A 149 -26.96 -8.76 -3.54
CA LYS A 149 -27.98 -9.73 -4.00
C LYS A 149 -27.61 -10.38 -5.33
N ALA A 150 -27.17 -9.58 -6.31
CA ALA A 150 -26.77 -10.10 -7.62
C ALA A 150 -25.56 -11.03 -7.51
N ALA A 151 -24.59 -10.71 -6.67
CA ALA A 151 -23.43 -11.57 -6.42
C ALA A 151 -23.80 -12.90 -5.76
N LEU A 152 -24.86 -12.91 -4.94
CA LEU A 152 -25.29 -14.08 -4.17
C LEU A 152 -26.43 -14.88 -4.82
N GLU A 153 -26.81 -14.54 -6.06
CA GLU A 153 -27.89 -15.23 -6.79
C GLU A 153 -27.60 -16.71 -6.99
N SER A 154 -26.34 -17.07 -7.26
CA SER A 154 -25.87 -18.46 -7.33
C SER A 154 -24.38 -18.55 -7.01
N ARG A 155 -23.91 -19.77 -6.70
CA ARG A 155 -22.47 -20.04 -6.53
C ARG A 155 -21.68 -19.68 -7.79
N ASP A 156 -22.17 -20.09 -8.97
CA ASP A 156 -21.49 -19.84 -10.24
C ASP A 156 -21.38 -18.34 -10.55
N GLN A 157 -22.42 -17.56 -10.20
CA GLN A 157 -22.42 -16.12 -10.35
C GLN A 157 -21.38 -15.46 -9.44
N TYR A 158 -21.30 -15.89 -8.18
CA TYR A 158 -20.30 -15.42 -7.23
C TYR A 158 -18.87 -15.73 -7.71
N GLU A 159 -18.62 -16.98 -8.12
CA GLU A 159 -17.30 -17.41 -8.60
C GLU A 159 -16.89 -16.69 -9.89
N THR A 160 -17.84 -16.45 -10.80
CA THR A 160 -17.61 -15.64 -12.01
C THR A 160 -17.22 -14.21 -11.63
N MET A 161 -17.90 -13.62 -10.65
CA MET A 161 -17.58 -12.28 -10.17
C MET A 161 -16.21 -12.23 -9.50
N LYS A 162 -15.89 -13.22 -8.67
CA LYS A 162 -14.59 -13.33 -7.99
C LYS A 162 -13.45 -13.41 -9.01
N GLN A 163 -13.60 -14.26 -10.03
CA GLN A 163 -12.60 -14.42 -11.09
C GLN A 163 -12.40 -13.13 -11.90
N ARG A 164 -13.48 -12.44 -12.30
CA ARG A 164 -13.37 -11.15 -13.02
C ARG A 164 -12.71 -10.07 -12.17
N TYR A 165 -12.99 -10.06 -10.87
CA TYR A 165 -12.38 -9.11 -9.95
C TYR A 165 -10.88 -9.36 -9.79
N ARG A 166 -10.51 -10.64 -9.67
CA ARG A 166 -9.12 -11.08 -9.65
C ARG A 166 -8.38 -10.65 -10.92
N GLU A 167 -8.93 -10.94 -12.10
CA GLU A 167 -8.35 -10.53 -13.39
C GLU A 167 -8.12 -9.01 -13.45
N LEU A 168 -9.07 -8.21 -12.95
CA LEU A 168 -8.90 -6.76 -12.84
C LEU A 168 -7.71 -6.39 -11.94
N MET A 169 -7.59 -6.97 -10.73
CA MET A 169 -6.48 -6.65 -9.82
C MET A 169 -5.12 -6.99 -10.44
N PHE A 170 -4.99 -8.17 -11.05
CA PHE A 170 -3.75 -8.59 -11.71
C PHE A 170 -3.43 -7.74 -12.94
N SER A 171 -4.43 -7.18 -13.62
CA SER A 171 -4.20 -6.30 -14.78
C SER A 171 -3.62 -4.92 -14.43
N LEU A 172 -3.57 -4.57 -13.13
CA LEU A 172 -3.00 -3.30 -12.67
C LEU A 172 -1.47 -3.25 -12.73
N GLY A 173 -0.79 -4.39 -12.89
CA GLY A 173 0.67 -4.42 -12.99
C GLY A 173 1.42 -4.20 -11.66
N CYS A 174 0.70 -4.17 -10.54
CA CYS A 174 1.27 -4.22 -9.19
C CYS A 174 1.37 -5.67 -8.71
N GLU A 175 2.26 -5.93 -7.75
CA GLU A 175 2.28 -7.21 -7.04
C GLU A 175 0.95 -7.41 -6.30
N CYS A 176 0.36 -8.60 -6.44
CA CYS A 176 -0.94 -8.95 -5.88
C CYS A 176 -0.84 -10.29 -5.17
N VAL A 177 -1.15 -10.30 -3.88
CA VAL A 177 -1.20 -11.49 -3.03
C VAL A 177 -2.67 -11.80 -2.75
N VAL A 178 -3.08 -13.02 -3.10
CA VAL A 178 -4.43 -13.51 -2.78
C VAL A 178 -4.43 -14.03 -1.35
N VAL A 179 -5.31 -13.50 -0.52
CA VAL A 179 -5.51 -13.91 0.88
C VAL A 179 -6.85 -14.64 0.94
N ASP A 180 -6.83 -15.96 1.09
CA ASP A 180 -8.05 -16.75 1.25
C ASP A 180 -8.50 -16.71 2.71
N THR A 181 -9.63 -16.04 2.95
CA THR A 181 -10.19 -15.85 4.29
C THR A 181 -11.26 -16.89 4.65
N THR A 182 -11.31 -17.99 3.91
CA THR A 182 -12.25 -19.10 4.11
C THR A 182 -11.84 -19.95 5.31
N ASN A 183 -12.72 -20.09 6.30
CA ASN A 183 -12.50 -20.78 7.58
C ASN A 183 -11.35 -20.22 8.43
N GLU A 184 -10.75 -19.11 8.02
CA GLU A 184 -9.65 -18.48 8.72
C GLU A 184 -10.14 -17.60 9.87
N SER A 185 -9.39 -17.63 10.97
CA SER A 185 -9.63 -16.71 12.07
C SER A 185 -9.15 -15.29 11.72
N ILE A 186 -9.63 -14.30 12.49
CA ILE A 186 -9.16 -12.92 12.33
C ILE A 186 -7.65 -12.83 12.57
N ASP A 187 -7.12 -13.56 13.55
CA ASP A 187 -5.71 -13.51 13.92
C ASP A 187 -4.83 -14.17 12.85
N ASP A 188 -5.25 -15.32 12.31
CA ASP A 188 -4.51 -16.01 11.24
C ASP A 188 -4.47 -15.16 9.96
N THR A 189 -5.62 -14.59 9.57
CA THR A 189 -5.71 -13.69 8.41
C THR A 189 -4.84 -12.44 8.62
N LEU A 190 -4.81 -11.90 9.84
CA LEU A 190 -4.00 -10.73 10.18
C LEU A 190 -2.51 -11.01 10.08
N GLU A 191 -2.05 -12.15 10.61
CA GLU A 191 -0.64 -12.55 10.53
C GLU A 191 -0.22 -12.87 9.09
N GLU A 192 -1.07 -13.50 8.28
CA GLU A 192 -0.82 -13.70 6.85
C GLU A 192 -0.67 -12.36 6.12
N CYS A 193 -1.59 -11.41 6.34
CA CYS A 193 -1.52 -10.08 5.74
C CYS A 193 -0.28 -9.30 6.20
N TYR A 194 0.07 -9.40 7.49
CA TYR A 194 1.27 -8.76 8.02
C TYR A 194 2.53 -9.35 7.39
N GLY A 195 2.57 -10.68 7.24
CA GLY A 195 3.63 -11.39 6.54
C GLY A 195 3.75 -10.95 5.08
N ALA A 196 2.62 -10.88 4.37
CA ALA A 196 2.57 -10.43 2.98
C ALA A 196 2.99 -8.97 2.82
N LEU A 197 2.69 -8.06 3.76
CA LEU A 197 3.11 -6.66 3.63
C LEU A 197 4.56 -6.40 4.06
N PHE A 198 5.00 -6.98 5.19
CA PHE A 198 6.25 -6.56 5.85
C PHE A 198 7.36 -7.62 5.84
N ASP A 199 7.01 -8.88 5.58
CA ASP A 199 7.98 -9.96 5.47
C ASP A 199 8.24 -10.39 4.02
N SER A 200 7.45 -9.86 3.07
CA SER A 200 7.60 -10.04 1.64
C SER A 200 8.10 -8.77 0.94
N ASP A 201 8.32 -8.85 -0.38
CA ASP A 201 8.82 -7.74 -1.21
C ASP A 201 7.73 -6.70 -1.57
N LEU A 202 6.47 -6.91 -1.16
CA LEU A 202 5.30 -6.12 -1.57
C LEU A 202 5.41 -4.61 -1.28
N LEU A 203 6.13 -4.24 -0.21
CA LEU A 203 6.36 -2.83 0.18
C LEU A 203 7.80 -2.35 -0.08
N LEU A 204 8.67 -3.21 -0.63
CA LEU A 204 10.09 -2.90 -0.78
C LEU A 204 10.38 -2.17 -2.08
N GLU A 205 11.16 -1.10 -2.00
CA GLU A 205 11.70 -0.40 -3.17
C GLU A 205 13.16 -0.80 -3.40
N ASP A 206 13.57 -0.89 -4.67
CA ASP A 206 14.98 -0.98 -5.02
C ASP A 206 15.64 0.38 -4.81
N VAL A 207 16.62 0.42 -3.91
CA VAL A 207 17.47 1.59 -3.71
C VAL A 207 18.83 1.35 -4.33
N ARG A 208 19.33 2.36 -5.05
CA ARG A 208 20.70 2.37 -5.56
C ARG A 208 21.63 2.66 -4.40
N VAL A 209 22.53 1.72 -4.12
CA VAL A 209 23.43 1.87 -2.97
C VAL A 209 24.35 3.09 -3.12
N ALA A 210 24.76 3.41 -4.35
CA ALA A 210 25.62 4.58 -4.62
C ALA A 210 24.98 5.93 -4.22
N ASP A 211 23.65 5.97 -4.16
CA ASP A 211 22.88 7.20 -3.86
C ASP A 211 22.51 7.31 -2.36
N LEU A 212 22.62 6.20 -1.63
CA LEU A 212 22.36 6.16 -0.18
C LEU A 212 23.43 6.92 0.60
N GLN A 213 22.99 7.65 1.63
CA GLN A 213 23.83 8.44 2.52
C GLN A 213 23.65 8.03 3.98
N VAL A 214 24.61 8.40 4.83
CA VAL A 214 24.59 8.15 6.27
C VAL A 214 24.86 9.46 7.01
N SER A 215 24.12 9.71 8.09
CA SER A 215 24.37 10.85 8.98
C SER A 215 25.63 10.62 9.82
N TRP A 216 26.41 11.68 10.06
CA TRP A 216 27.61 11.61 10.90
C TRP A 216 27.33 11.40 12.39
N GLU A 217 26.08 11.56 12.85
CA GLU A 217 25.75 11.67 14.27
C GLU A 217 25.65 10.34 15.04
N ALA A 218 25.64 9.17 14.39
CA ALA A 218 25.43 7.93 15.13
C ALA A 218 26.71 7.18 15.54
N LYS A 219 26.87 7.03 16.86
CA LYS A 219 26.54 5.79 17.59
C LYS A 219 26.70 4.41 16.93
N VAL A 220 27.86 3.99 16.41
CA VAL A 220 28.02 2.63 15.82
C VAL A 220 28.56 1.59 16.81
N TYR A 221 27.93 0.40 16.86
CA TYR A 221 28.48 -0.81 17.49
C TYR A 221 28.94 -1.83 16.41
N PRO A 222 30.25 -2.08 16.25
CA PRO A 222 30.80 -2.97 15.21
C PRO A 222 30.27 -4.41 15.22
N SER A 223 29.92 -4.95 16.39
CA SER A 223 29.47 -6.33 16.57
C SER A 223 28.12 -6.64 15.93
N THR A 224 27.19 -5.68 15.92
CA THR A 224 25.84 -5.85 15.34
C THR A 224 25.89 -5.91 13.82
N ALA A 225 26.72 -5.08 13.20
CA ALA A 225 26.89 -5.02 11.75
C ALA A 225 27.49 -6.32 11.19
N GLN A 226 28.52 -6.84 11.86
CA GLN A 226 29.18 -8.08 11.46
C GLN A 226 28.24 -9.28 11.52
N ARG A 227 27.37 -9.36 12.54
CA ARG A 227 26.34 -10.40 12.64
C ARG A 227 25.34 -10.35 11.48
N TYR A 228 24.87 -9.17 11.09
CA TYR A 228 23.96 -9.01 9.95
C TYR A 228 24.59 -9.43 8.62
N VAL A 229 25.86 -9.07 8.41
CA VAL A 229 26.61 -9.51 7.24
C VAL A 229 26.75 -11.04 7.23
N GLN A 230 27.09 -11.65 8.37
CA GLN A 230 27.16 -13.11 8.50
C GLN A 230 25.81 -13.79 8.25
N ASP A 231 24.71 -13.21 8.71
CA ASP A 231 23.37 -13.74 8.48
C ASP A 231 22.99 -13.64 6.99
N ILE A 232 23.33 -12.55 6.28
CA ILE A 232 23.15 -12.40 4.83
C ILE A 232 24.01 -13.40 4.05
N GLU A 233 25.30 -13.48 4.36
CA GLU A 233 26.24 -14.41 3.70
C GLU A 233 25.86 -15.88 3.93
N ALA A 234 25.15 -16.17 5.03
CA ALA A 234 24.60 -17.49 5.34
C ALA A 234 23.16 -17.69 4.82
N GLU A 235 22.65 -16.80 3.96
CA GLU A 235 21.30 -16.83 3.38
C GLU A 235 20.16 -16.92 4.42
N ARG A 236 20.40 -16.38 5.62
CA ARG A 236 19.37 -16.31 6.66
C ARG A 236 18.46 -15.12 6.39
N LYS A 237 17.18 -15.28 6.74
CA LYS A 237 16.18 -14.19 6.65
C LYS A 237 16.63 -13.02 7.53
N VAL A 238 17.11 -11.97 6.90
CA VAL A 238 17.38 -10.68 7.53
C VAL A 238 16.22 -9.73 7.24
N ARG A 239 15.92 -8.87 8.20
CA ARG A 239 14.94 -7.80 7.98
C ARG A 239 15.43 -6.88 6.86
N PRO A 240 14.53 -6.47 5.94
CA PRO A 240 14.87 -5.47 4.93
C PRO A 240 15.36 -4.16 5.56
N LEU A 241 16.05 -3.37 4.74
CA LEU A 241 16.54 -2.06 5.15
C LEU A 241 15.40 -1.10 5.46
N ILE A 242 15.65 -0.15 6.35
CA ILE A 242 14.81 1.04 6.48
C ILE A 242 15.62 2.23 6.01
N VAL A 243 15.08 2.95 5.03
CA VAL A 243 15.68 4.14 4.42
C VAL A 243 14.74 5.32 4.66
N HIS A 244 15.26 6.38 5.27
CA HIS A 244 14.62 7.69 5.36
C HIS A 244 14.88 8.49 4.09
N ARG A 245 13.87 8.65 3.25
CA ARG A 245 13.89 9.61 2.14
C ARG A 245 13.55 10.99 2.69
N MET A 246 14.57 11.81 2.90
CA MET A 246 14.44 13.21 3.31
C MET A 246 14.00 14.03 2.11
N ILE A 247 12.89 14.76 2.19
CA ILE A 247 12.29 15.49 1.06
C ILE A 247 12.22 16.97 1.41
N ASN A 248 12.87 17.83 0.62
CA ASN A 248 12.73 19.27 0.72
C ASN A 248 11.35 19.69 0.18
N GLN A 249 10.54 20.32 1.03
CA GLN A 249 9.18 20.72 0.67
C GLN A 249 9.10 21.88 -0.33
N GLU A 250 10.19 22.64 -0.53
CA GLU A 250 10.17 23.80 -1.42
C GLU A 250 10.41 23.45 -2.89
N ASP A 251 11.23 22.43 -3.16
CA ASP A 251 11.67 22.08 -4.52
C ASP A 251 11.56 20.58 -4.86
N ASP A 252 10.95 19.77 -3.97
CA ASP A 252 10.81 18.32 -4.08
C ASP A 252 12.16 17.56 -4.24
N SER A 253 13.30 18.20 -3.95
CA SER A 253 14.59 17.51 -3.91
C SER A 253 14.62 16.52 -2.74
N SER A 254 15.36 15.42 -2.90
CA SER A 254 15.42 14.40 -1.85
C SER A 254 16.78 13.72 -1.73
N VAL A 255 17.02 13.21 -0.53
CA VAL A 255 18.20 12.40 -0.18
C VAL A 255 17.74 11.19 0.62
N ASP A 256 18.22 10.01 0.23
CA ASP A 256 17.96 8.75 0.92
C ASP A 256 19.03 8.48 1.98
N LEU A 257 18.60 8.42 3.24
CA LEU A 257 19.42 8.12 4.41
C LEU A 257 19.07 6.73 4.94
N VAL A 258 20.04 5.95 5.37
CA VAL A 258 19.74 4.66 6.01
C VAL A 258 19.48 4.85 7.51
N GLU A 259 18.38 4.32 8.06
CA GLU A 259 18.00 4.47 9.49
C GLU A 259 19.06 3.88 10.43
N ASP A 260 19.54 4.69 11.36
CA ASP A 260 20.77 4.44 12.10
C ASP A 260 20.58 3.55 13.36
N GLY A 261 21.60 2.74 13.63
CA GLY A 261 21.69 1.82 14.78
C GLY A 261 22.66 0.65 14.59
N ARG A 262 23.24 0.46 13.40
CA ARG A 262 23.99 -0.75 12.96
C ARG A 262 25.06 -0.48 11.87
N HIS A 263 25.31 0.77 11.46
CA HIS A 263 25.41 1.04 10.03
C HIS A 263 26.80 1.18 9.36
N ARG A 264 27.97 1.30 10.01
CA ARG A 264 29.23 1.45 9.22
C ARG A 264 29.75 0.19 8.52
N ALA A 265 29.70 -0.98 9.17
CA ALA A 265 30.13 -2.22 8.53
C ALA A 265 29.06 -2.79 7.58
N TYR A 266 27.78 -2.51 7.87
CA TYR A 266 26.67 -2.83 6.98
C TYR A 266 26.66 -1.94 5.72
N ALA A 267 26.88 -0.63 5.89
CA ALA A 267 27.20 0.32 4.81
C ALA A 267 28.31 -0.23 3.90
N HIS A 268 29.41 -0.68 4.48
CA HIS A 268 30.54 -1.23 3.72
C HIS A 268 30.19 -2.53 2.97
N HIS A 269 29.37 -3.41 3.54
CA HIS A 269 28.84 -4.56 2.79
C HIS A 269 27.94 -4.10 1.64
N LEU A 270 27.05 -3.13 1.88
CA LEU A 270 26.19 -2.56 0.84
C LEU A 270 27.00 -1.99 -0.31
N ILE A 271 28.17 -1.35 -0.10
CA ILE A 271 29.03 -0.82 -1.18
C ILE A 271 29.35 -1.87 -2.25
N LYS A 272 29.37 -3.16 -1.89
CA LYS A 272 29.59 -4.26 -2.85
C LYS A 272 28.35 -4.60 -3.70
N LEU A 273 27.18 -4.12 -3.30
CA LEU A 273 25.90 -4.33 -3.99
C LEU A 273 25.61 -3.16 -4.93
N VAL A 274 24.99 -3.46 -6.07
CA VAL A 274 24.50 -2.45 -7.01
C VAL A 274 23.19 -1.82 -6.53
N SER A 275 22.31 -2.65 -5.94
CA SER A 275 21.03 -2.25 -5.36
C SER A 275 20.71 -3.08 -4.12
N ALA A 276 19.78 -2.59 -3.30
CA ALA A 276 19.22 -3.33 -2.17
C ALA A 276 17.71 -3.08 -2.08
N LYS A 277 16.96 -4.04 -1.53
CA LYS A 277 15.54 -3.90 -1.21
C LYS A 277 15.39 -3.22 0.16
N ALA A 278 14.57 -2.17 0.21
CA ALA A 278 14.37 -1.37 1.42
C ALA A 278 12.93 -0.88 1.59
N PHE A 279 12.50 -0.79 2.85
CA PHE A 279 11.37 0.02 3.26
C PHE A 279 11.75 1.50 3.18
N ILE A 280 10.94 2.30 2.49
CA ILE A 280 11.15 3.74 2.37
C ILE A 280 10.22 4.49 3.31
N ARG A 281 10.79 5.08 4.36
CA ARG A 281 10.14 6.05 5.23
C ARG A 281 10.39 7.45 4.68
N ARG A 282 9.34 8.23 4.40
CA ARG A 282 9.50 9.59 3.87
C ARG A 282 9.54 10.58 5.04
N VAL A 283 10.44 11.57 4.97
CA VAL A 283 10.61 12.58 6.02
C VAL A 283 10.68 13.97 5.35
N PRO A 284 9.64 14.80 5.46
CA PRO A 284 9.62 16.12 4.88
C PRO A 284 10.48 17.03 5.75
N MET A 285 11.15 17.95 5.09
CA MET A 285 12.02 18.93 5.72
C MET A 285 11.76 20.30 5.12
N THR A 286 11.90 21.32 5.94
CA THR A 286 12.11 22.68 5.46
C THR A 286 13.42 22.76 4.68
N ALA A 287 13.56 23.75 3.78
CA ALA A 287 14.80 23.95 3.06
C ALA A 287 15.99 24.18 4.01
N ASP A 288 15.77 24.89 5.13
CA ASP A 288 16.80 25.13 6.15
C ASP A 288 17.26 23.83 6.83
N GLU A 289 16.34 22.97 7.25
CA GLU A 289 16.69 21.68 7.85
C GLU A 289 17.41 20.77 6.85
N PHE A 290 16.95 20.74 5.59
CA PHE A 290 17.56 19.94 4.53
C PHE A 290 19.00 20.40 4.23
N ASN A 291 19.23 21.72 4.16
CA ASN A 291 20.55 22.30 3.90
C ASN A 291 21.53 22.13 5.08
N GLN A 292 21.02 21.96 6.29
CA GLN A 292 21.84 21.74 7.49
C GLN A 292 22.27 20.26 7.67
N LEU A 293 21.73 19.33 6.88
CA LEU A 293 22.12 17.93 6.94
C LEU A 293 23.60 17.75 6.56
N SER A 294 24.42 17.32 7.51
CA SER A 294 25.78 16.87 7.25
C SER A 294 25.78 15.39 6.87
N LEU A 295 26.09 15.08 5.61
CA LEU A 295 25.92 13.74 5.06
C LEU A 295 27.18 13.26 4.34
N THR A 296 27.31 11.94 4.23
CA THR A 296 28.36 11.31 3.41
C THR A 296 27.78 10.09 2.71
N ARG A 297 28.16 9.89 1.44
CA ARG A 297 27.68 8.77 0.64
C ARG A 297 28.27 7.47 1.16
N LEU A 298 27.51 6.38 1.05
CA LEU A 298 28.00 5.05 1.39
C LEU A 298 29.30 4.71 0.65
N ALA A 299 29.39 5.04 -0.64
CA ALA A 299 30.59 4.77 -1.46
C ALA A 299 31.86 5.46 -0.94
N ASP A 300 31.73 6.56 -0.19
CA ASP A 300 32.87 7.32 0.33
C ASP A 300 33.42 6.71 1.65
N PHE A 301 32.70 5.76 2.26
CA PHE A 301 33.17 5.03 3.45
C PHE A 301 34.21 3.97 3.06
N THR A 302 35.49 4.35 3.15
CA THR A 302 36.61 3.41 3.10
C THR A 302 37.12 3.15 4.51
N PHE A 303 37.16 1.88 4.95
CA PHE A 303 37.88 1.51 6.17
C PHE A 303 39.38 1.61 5.90
N LYS A 304 40.06 2.48 6.66
CA LYS A 304 41.53 2.43 6.78
C LYS A 304 41.91 1.42 7.86
#